data_AF-A0A172YCJ9-F1
#
_entry.id   AF-A0A172YCJ9-F1
#
_cell.length_a   1.000
_cell.length_b   1.000
_cell.length_c   1.000
_cell.angle_alpha   90.00
_cell.angle_beta   90.00
_cell.angle_gamma   90.00
#
_symmetry.space_group_name_H-M   'P 1'
#
loop_
_entity.id
_entity.type
_entity.pdbx_description
1 polymer ?
#
loop_
_entity_poly.entity_id
_entity_poly.type
_entity_poly.pdbx_seq_one_letter_code
_entity_poly.pdbx_strand_id
1 'polypeptide(L)'
;MRDEHFYRPSEGHGLAHDPFNSIIAPRPIGWISSHDEAGNLNLAPYSFFNAFNYVPPIIGFSSVGYKDSVRNIGRTGEFVWNLATEALAERMNATSAMVAPATDEFMLAGLTPTPSHEIAVPRVAEAPVSFECRATQVVRLRTAKGDEVDTWLVLGEVVGVHIDTALLKDGIYDTVAGKPVLRGGGPGDYFTISEAQRFVMFRPQG
;
A
#
# COMPACT_ATOMS: atom_id res chain seq x y z
N MET A 1 -3.29 2.83 -38.99
CA MET A 1 -2.83 1.87 -37.97
C MET A 1 -1.81 2.56 -37.11
N ARG A 2 -1.83 2.35 -35.79
CA ARG A 2 -0.77 2.86 -34.90
C ARG A 2 0.43 1.93 -35.03
N ASP A 3 1.63 2.50 -35.02
CA ASP A 3 2.86 1.73 -34.87
C ASP A 3 2.93 1.19 -33.43
N GLU A 4 3.30 -0.07 -33.24
CA GLU A 4 3.20 -0.79 -31.96
C GLU A 4 4.54 -1.38 -31.55
N HIS A 5 4.98 -1.08 -30.32
CA HIS A 5 6.13 -1.72 -29.69
C HIS A 5 5.69 -2.97 -28.92
N PHE A 6 5.72 -4.12 -29.60
CA PHE A 6 5.40 -5.42 -28.98
C PHE A 6 6.66 -6.10 -28.44
N TYR A 7 6.57 -6.66 -27.23
CA TYR A 7 7.60 -7.52 -26.66
C TYR A 7 6.97 -8.63 -25.80
N ARG A 8 7.66 -9.76 -25.67
CA ARG A 8 7.31 -10.79 -24.67
C ARG A 8 8.18 -10.56 -23.44
N PRO A 9 7.63 -10.41 -22.22
CA PRO A 9 8.44 -10.19 -21.03
C PRO A 9 9.54 -11.25 -20.81
N SER A 10 9.27 -12.50 -21.19
CA SER A 10 10.25 -13.61 -21.14
C SER A 10 11.44 -13.46 -22.10
N GLU A 11 11.31 -12.60 -23.12
CA GLU A 11 12.35 -12.30 -24.13
C GLU A 11 13.02 -10.93 -23.85
N GLY A 12 12.61 -10.24 -22.78
CA GLY A 12 13.02 -8.88 -22.47
C GLY A 12 12.16 -7.82 -23.17
N HIS A 13 12.21 -6.58 -22.66
CA HIS A 13 11.34 -5.49 -23.12
C HIS A 13 11.99 -4.57 -24.18
N GLY A 14 13.31 -4.59 -24.32
CA GLY A 14 14.03 -3.79 -25.33
C GLY A 14 13.97 -2.28 -25.13
N LEU A 15 13.63 -1.82 -23.92
CA LEU A 15 13.55 -0.40 -23.54
C LEU A 15 14.64 -0.06 -22.51
N ALA A 16 14.93 1.23 -22.30
CA ALA A 16 15.96 1.68 -21.35
C ALA A 16 15.63 1.34 -19.88
N HIS A 17 14.34 1.30 -19.54
CA HIS A 17 13.84 0.94 -18.21
C HIS A 17 12.65 -0.01 -18.36
N ASP A 18 12.42 -0.86 -17.36
CA ASP A 18 11.27 -1.75 -17.34
C ASP A 18 9.97 -0.91 -17.31
N PRO A 19 9.12 -1.01 -18.34
CA PRO A 19 7.92 -0.19 -18.42
C PRO A 19 6.78 -0.74 -17.56
N PHE A 20 6.87 -1.98 -17.05
CA PHE A 20 5.74 -2.68 -16.43
C PHE A 20 5.08 -1.86 -15.31
N ASN A 21 5.87 -1.45 -14.32
CA ASN A 21 5.35 -0.64 -13.22
C ASN A 21 4.95 0.77 -13.67
N SER A 22 5.61 1.34 -14.68
CA SER A 22 5.29 2.66 -15.24
C SER A 22 3.96 2.68 -15.97
N ILE A 23 3.60 1.58 -16.63
CA ILE A 23 2.32 1.40 -17.33
C ILE A 23 1.18 1.25 -16.32
N ILE A 24 1.43 0.51 -15.23
CA ILE A 24 0.49 0.36 -14.11
C ILE A 24 0.76 1.46 -13.09
N ALA A 25 0.63 2.73 -13.48
CA ALA A 25 0.85 3.88 -12.61
C ALA A 25 -0.20 4.98 -12.89
N PRO A 26 -0.42 5.93 -11.96
CA PRO A 26 0.15 6.01 -10.61
C PRO A 26 -0.52 5.01 -9.65
N ARG A 27 0.26 4.36 -8.79
CA ARG A 27 -0.22 3.33 -7.86
C ARG A 27 -0.45 3.89 -6.46
N PRO A 28 -1.55 3.55 -5.79
CA PRO A 28 -1.68 3.85 -4.36
C PRO A 28 -0.62 3.07 -3.57
N ILE A 29 -0.19 3.65 -2.46
CA ILE A 29 0.86 3.08 -1.61
C ILE A 29 0.21 2.32 -0.46
N GLY A 30 0.55 1.04 -0.32
CA GLY A 30 0.28 0.26 0.87
C GLY A 30 1.31 0.60 1.93
N TRP A 31 1.04 1.54 2.84
CA TRP A 31 1.97 1.84 3.93
C TRP A 31 1.56 1.05 5.17
N ILE A 32 2.23 -0.09 5.35
CA ILE A 32 1.78 -1.18 6.22
C ILE A 32 2.57 -1.18 7.51
N SER A 33 1.88 -1.02 8.65
CA SER A 33 2.45 -1.40 9.95
C SER A 33 2.04 -2.81 10.34
N SER A 34 2.94 -3.48 11.05
CA SER A 34 2.77 -4.82 11.61
C SER A 34 3.64 -4.97 12.86
N HIS A 35 3.50 -6.06 13.60
CA HIS A 35 4.45 -6.43 14.65
C HIS A 35 4.70 -7.93 14.65
N ASP A 36 5.84 -8.35 15.19
CA ASP A 36 6.11 -9.76 15.45
C ASP A 36 5.41 -10.24 16.74
N GLU A 37 5.55 -11.52 17.07
CA GLU A 37 4.94 -12.11 18.27
C GLU A 37 5.49 -11.55 19.60
N ALA A 38 6.65 -10.87 19.56
CA ALA A 38 7.24 -10.18 20.71
C ALA A 38 6.81 -8.71 20.81
N GLY A 39 6.04 -8.21 19.85
CA GLY A 39 5.58 -6.83 19.78
C GLY A 39 6.57 -5.87 19.14
N ASN A 40 7.66 -6.35 18.52
CA ASN A 40 8.58 -5.50 17.77
C ASN A 40 7.86 -4.94 16.53
N LEU A 41 7.85 -3.62 16.41
CA LEU A 41 7.14 -2.92 15.34
C LEU A 41 7.92 -2.97 14.02
N ASN A 42 7.17 -3.05 12.92
CA ASN A 42 7.67 -2.87 11.57
C ASN A 42 6.73 -1.94 10.81
N LEU A 43 7.28 -1.01 10.02
CA LEU A 43 6.53 -0.15 9.10
C LEU A 43 7.22 -0.10 7.74
N ALA A 44 6.50 -0.41 6.67
CA ALA A 44 7.08 -0.43 5.32
C ALA A 44 6.08 -0.04 4.22
N PRO A 45 6.52 0.64 3.14
CA PRO A 45 5.67 0.98 2.00
C PRO A 45 5.74 -0.07 0.88
N TYR A 46 4.60 -0.37 0.29
CA TYR A 46 4.42 -1.31 -0.81
C TYR A 46 3.66 -0.64 -1.96
N SER A 47 4.29 -0.51 -3.12
CA SER A 47 3.62 0.10 -4.29
C SER A 47 2.69 -0.85 -5.05
N PHE A 48 2.70 -2.15 -4.71
CA PHE A 48 1.73 -3.13 -5.23
C PHE A 48 0.60 -3.26 -4.21
N PHE A 49 -0.31 -2.30 -4.18
CA PHE A 49 -1.42 -2.23 -3.24
C PHE A 49 -2.72 -1.85 -3.96
N ASN A 50 -3.85 -2.42 -3.52
CA ASN A 50 -5.19 -1.98 -3.96
C ASN A 50 -6.32 -2.49 -3.03
N ALA A 51 -7.54 -2.03 -3.29
CA ALA A 51 -8.76 -2.65 -2.80
C ALA A 51 -9.17 -3.85 -3.68
N PHE A 52 -9.69 -4.90 -3.05
CA PHE A 52 -10.08 -6.16 -3.68
C PHE A 52 -11.57 -6.51 -3.52
N ASN A 53 -12.26 -5.92 -2.53
CA ASN A 53 -13.70 -6.11 -2.35
C ASN A 53 -14.35 -4.91 -1.62
N TYR A 54 -15.65 -4.68 -1.86
CA TYR A 54 -16.44 -3.64 -1.19
C TYR A 54 -17.10 -4.11 0.10
N VAL A 55 -17.76 -5.28 0.10
CA VAL A 55 -18.53 -5.80 1.26
C VAL A 55 -18.25 -7.30 1.44
N PRO A 56 -17.54 -7.72 2.51
CA PRO A 56 -16.78 -6.86 3.41
C PRO A 56 -15.62 -6.16 2.68
N PRO A 57 -15.16 -5.00 3.15
CA PRO A 57 -14.01 -4.31 2.56
C PRO A 57 -12.75 -5.18 2.67
N ILE A 58 -12.13 -5.50 1.54
CA ILE A 58 -10.85 -6.23 1.50
C ILE A 58 -9.82 -5.36 0.79
N ILE A 59 -8.66 -5.21 1.42
CA ILE A 59 -7.48 -4.59 0.81
C ILE A 59 -6.34 -5.60 0.73
N GLY A 60 -5.34 -5.31 -0.09
CA GLY A 60 -4.18 -6.17 -0.19
C GLY A 60 -2.96 -5.51 -0.75
N PHE A 61 -1.81 -6.10 -0.42
CA PHE A 61 -0.52 -5.70 -0.96
C PHE A 61 0.33 -6.91 -1.35
N SER A 62 1.26 -6.72 -2.28
CA SER A 62 2.25 -7.72 -2.65
C SER A 62 3.66 -7.32 -2.23
N SER A 63 4.38 -8.25 -1.62
CA SER A 63 5.79 -8.11 -1.25
C SER A 63 6.66 -9.00 -2.11
N VAL A 64 7.63 -8.42 -2.82
CA VAL A 64 8.75 -9.18 -3.42
C VAL A 64 9.69 -9.59 -2.30
N GLY A 65 9.93 -10.90 -2.15
CA GLY A 65 10.61 -11.45 -0.98
C GLY A 65 9.69 -11.60 0.24
N TYR A 66 10.05 -12.55 1.13
CA TYR A 66 9.35 -12.81 2.39
C TYR A 66 9.87 -11.89 3.50
N LYS A 67 9.52 -10.61 3.38
CA LYS A 67 9.94 -9.53 4.29
C LYS A 67 9.19 -9.56 5.61
N ASP A 68 9.65 -8.74 6.56
CA ASP A 68 9.14 -8.73 7.94
C ASP A 68 7.64 -8.44 8.01
N SER A 69 7.08 -7.51 7.23
CA SER A 69 5.61 -7.32 7.18
C SER A 69 4.86 -8.61 6.83
N VAL A 70 5.31 -9.39 5.83
CA VAL A 70 4.64 -10.65 5.44
C VAL A 70 4.78 -11.70 6.54
N ARG A 71 5.97 -11.79 7.15
CA ARG A 71 6.26 -12.72 8.25
C ARG A 71 5.40 -12.43 9.47
N ASN A 72 5.36 -11.15 9.86
CA ASN A 72 4.58 -10.65 10.98
C ASN A 72 3.10 -10.96 10.76
N ILE A 73 2.55 -10.53 9.63
CA ILE A 73 1.13 -10.74 9.31
C ILE A 73 0.78 -12.22 9.21
N GLY A 74 1.67 -13.05 8.64
CA GLY A 74 1.45 -14.49 8.57
C GLY A 74 1.42 -15.17 9.95
N ARG A 75 2.02 -14.57 10.98
CA ARG A 75 2.08 -15.10 12.35
C ARG A 75 1.00 -14.51 13.26
N THR A 76 0.77 -13.21 13.17
CA THR A 76 -0.16 -12.48 14.05
C THR A 76 -1.56 -12.36 13.47
N GLY A 77 -1.69 -12.42 12.13
CA GLY A 77 -2.96 -12.25 11.44
C GLY A 77 -3.46 -10.81 11.38
N GLU A 78 -2.64 -9.82 11.73
CA GLU A 78 -3.07 -8.42 11.87
C GLU A 78 -2.12 -7.45 11.16
N PHE A 79 -2.67 -6.38 10.58
CA PHE A 79 -1.90 -5.24 10.09
C PHE A 79 -2.75 -3.98 10.03
N VAL A 80 -2.08 -2.83 9.94
CA VAL A 80 -2.74 -1.57 9.59
C VAL A 80 -2.22 -1.06 8.25
N TRP A 81 -3.13 -0.60 7.40
CA TRP A 81 -2.79 0.28 6.29
C TRP A 81 -2.94 1.74 6.71
N ASN A 82 -1.94 2.57 6.41
CA ASN A 82 -1.92 4.00 6.71
C ASN A 82 -1.89 4.80 5.40
N LEU A 83 -2.69 5.87 5.32
CA LEU A 83 -2.68 6.73 4.15
C LEU A 83 -1.38 7.54 4.09
N ALA A 84 -0.55 7.25 3.10
CA ALA A 84 0.63 8.05 2.79
C ALA A 84 0.20 9.36 2.11
N THR A 85 0.52 10.49 2.74
CA THR A 85 0.18 11.84 2.24
C THR A 85 1.42 12.60 1.81
N GLU A 86 1.23 13.70 1.08
CA GLU A 86 2.31 14.60 0.65
C GLU A 86 3.19 15.06 1.83
N ALA A 87 2.58 15.45 2.95
CA ALA A 87 3.30 15.89 4.14
C ALA A 87 4.10 14.77 4.83
N LEU A 88 3.74 13.51 4.59
CA LEU A 88 4.40 12.33 5.15
C LEU A 88 5.31 11.61 4.15
N ALA A 89 5.42 12.10 2.91
CA ALA A 89 6.06 11.37 1.82
C ALA A 89 7.52 11.00 2.12
N GLU A 90 8.31 11.94 2.64
CA GLU A 90 9.71 11.68 2.99
C GLU A 90 9.85 10.69 4.15
N ARG A 91 8.97 10.78 5.15
CA ARG A 91 8.96 9.86 6.31
C ARG A 91 8.53 8.46 5.88
N MET A 92 7.50 8.35 5.05
CA MET A 92 7.10 7.10 4.40
C MET A 92 8.25 6.53 3.57
N ASN A 93 8.95 7.34 2.78
CA ASN A 93 10.09 6.88 2.00
C ASN A 93 11.25 6.39 2.88
N ALA A 94 11.51 7.04 4.02
CA ALA A 94 12.51 6.59 4.99
C ALA A 94 12.22 5.18 5.54
N THR A 95 10.94 4.81 5.69
CA THR A 95 10.53 3.44 6.10
C THR A 95 10.78 2.35 5.03
N SER A 96 11.26 2.71 3.84
CA SER A 96 11.67 1.74 2.81
C SER A 96 13.15 1.31 2.92
N ALA A 97 13.91 1.90 3.84
CA ALA A 97 15.32 1.60 4.03
C ALA A 97 15.55 0.11 4.36
N MET A 98 16.62 -0.47 3.81
CA MET A 98 17.04 -1.82 4.19
C MET A 98 17.73 -1.76 5.54
N VAL A 99 16.96 -2.00 6.60
CA VAL A 99 17.45 -2.03 7.99
C VAL A 99 17.58 -3.47 8.50
N ALA A 100 18.26 -3.62 9.63
CA ALA A 100 18.38 -4.92 10.28
C ALA A 100 17.00 -5.40 10.78
N PRO A 101 16.73 -6.71 10.82
CA PRO A 101 15.52 -7.24 11.43
C PRO A 101 15.29 -6.69 12.84
N ALA A 102 14.02 -6.45 13.20
CA ALA A 102 13.60 -5.84 14.47
C ALA A 102 14.05 -4.38 14.70
N THR A 103 14.52 -3.69 13.66
CA THR A 103 14.66 -2.23 13.70
C THR A 103 13.29 -1.59 13.59
N ASP A 104 12.93 -0.71 14.52
CA ASP A 104 11.65 -0.01 14.51
C ASP A 104 11.68 1.15 13.48
N GLU A 105 11.03 0.97 12.32
CA GLU A 105 10.97 2.02 11.30
C GLU A 105 10.10 3.21 11.70
N PHE A 106 9.21 3.10 12.70
CA PHE A 106 8.54 4.27 13.24
C PHE A 106 9.58 5.21 13.83
N MET A 107 10.47 4.69 14.68
CA MET A 107 11.55 5.46 15.28
C MET A 107 12.51 6.03 14.23
N LEU A 108 12.88 5.23 13.22
CA LEU A 108 13.74 5.66 12.12
C LEU A 108 13.17 6.86 11.36
N ALA A 109 11.88 6.83 11.05
CA ALA A 109 11.19 7.88 10.31
C ALA A 109 10.60 8.98 11.23
N GLY A 110 10.90 8.92 12.53
CA GLY A 110 10.42 9.83 13.56
C GLY A 110 8.90 9.83 13.73
N LEU A 111 8.20 8.74 13.41
CA LEU A 111 6.75 8.54 13.48
C LEU A 111 6.29 8.07 14.84
N THR A 112 5.07 8.44 15.20
CA THR A 112 4.49 8.06 16.49
C THR A 112 3.56 6.87 16.30
N PRO A 113 3.85 5.69 16.89
CA PRO A 113 2.88 4.61 16.94
C PRO A 113 1.73 5.02 17.87
N THR A 114 0.48 4.81 17.44
CA THR A 114 -0.70 5.02 18.27
C THR A 114 -1.61 3.78 18.27
N PRO A 115 -2.27 3.45 19.39
CA PRO A 115 -3.08 2.23 19.48
C PRO A 115 -4.21 2.15 18.46
N SER A 116 -4.50 0.92 18.05
CA SER A 116 -5.69 0.52 17.31
C SER A 116 -6.83 0.11 18.26
N HIS A 117 -8.05 0.02 17.73
CA HIS A 117 -9.25 -0.31 18.51
C HIS A 117 -9.64 -1.79 18.41
N GLU A 118 -9.48 -2.41 17.23
CA GLU A 118 -9.93 -3.75 16.89
C GLU A 118 -8.80 -4.78 16.81
N ILE A 119 -7.55 -4.32 16.67
CA ILE A 119 -6.34 -5.15 16.54
C ILE A 119 -5.20 -4.62 17.42
N ALA A 120 -4.16 -5.44 17.64
CA ALA A 120 -3.02 -5.09 18.47
C ALA A 120 -1.97 -4.24 17.74
N VAL A 121 -1.96 -4.27 16.40
CA VAL A 121 -1.00 -3.52 15.58
C VAL A 121 -1.25 -2.01 15.66
N PRO A 122 -0.25 -1.19 16.04
CA PRO A 122 -0.44 0.25 16.09
C PRO A 122 -0.49 0.87 14.68
N ARG A 123 -1.23 1.97 14.59
CA ARG A 123 -1.32 2.82 13.40
C ARG A 123 -0.32 3.99 13.50
N VAL A 124 -0.09 4.69 12.39
CA VAL A 124 0.73 5.91 12.35
C VAL A 124 -0.12 7.08 12.83
N ALA A 125 0.27 7.74 13.94
CA ALA A 125 -0.54 8.81 14.53
C ALA A 125 -0.73 10.00 13.59
N GLU A 126 0.28 10.30 12.77
CA GLU A 126 0.27 11.43 11.84
C GLU A 126 -0.51 11.13 10.55
N ALA A 127 -0.84 9.86 10.27
CA ALA A 127 -1.63 9.50 9.11
C ALA A 127 -3.11 9.89 9.34
N PRO A 128 -3.73 10.66 8.44
CA PRO A 128 -5.10 11.13 8.64
C PRO A 128 -6.15 10.04 8.35
N VAL A 129 -5.74 8.91 7.76
CA VAL A 129 -6.60 7.74 7.57
C VAL A 129 -5.81 6.47 7.84
N SER A 130 -6.42 5.53 8.56
CA SER A 130 -5.88 4.20 8.80
C SER A 130 -6.97 3.14 8.72
N PHE A 131 -6.64 1.98 8.16
CA PHE A 131 -7.49 0.79 8.15
C PHE A 131 -6.87 -0.30 9.01
N GLU A 132 -7.59 -0.73 10.03
CA GLU A 132 -7.25 -1.91 10.83
C GLU A 132 -7.71 -3.15 10.10
N CYS A 133 -6.79 -4.09 9.89
CA CYS A 133 -7.04 -5.24 9.03
C CYS A 133 -6.72 -6.56 9.75
N ARG A 134 -7.61 -7.54 9.56
CA ARG A 134 -7.33 -8.94 9.88
C ARG A 134 -7.01 -9.68 8.59
N ALA A 135 -5.84 -10.29 8.53
CA ALA A 135 -5.37 -11.02 7.37
C ALA A 135 -6.25 -12.26 7.14
N THR A 136 -6.75 -12.38 5.91
CA THR A 136 -7.56 -13.50 5.48
C THR A 136 -6.74 -14.50 4.67
N GLN A 137 -5.76 -14.00 3.90
CA GLN A 137 -4.95 -14.83 3.03
C GLN A 137 -3.52 -14.29 2.92
N VAL A 138 -2.53 -15.18 3.00
CA VAL A 138 -1.14 -14.92 2.62
C VAL A 138 -0.75 -15.95 1.56
N VAL A 139 -0.69 -15.51 0.30
CA VAL A 139 -0.59 -16.37 -0.87
C VAL A 139 0.75 -16.13 -1.56
N ARG A 140 1.58 -17.17 -1.68
CA ARG A 140 2.75 -17.12 -2.55
C ARG A 140 2.29 -17.18 -4.01
N LEU A 141 2.69 -16.17 -4.79
CA LEU A 141 2.30 -16.06 -6.19
C LEU A 141 2.96 -17.16 -7.04
N ARG A 142 2.33 -17.43 -8.19
CA ARG A 142 2.80 -18.44 -9.14
C ARG A 142 2.82 -17.86 -10.56
N THR A 143 3.71 -18.39 -11.38
CA THR A 143 3.69 -18.16 -12.83
C THR A 143 2.46 -18.83 -13.44
N ALA A 144 2.12 -18.48 -14.69
CA ALA A 144 1.05 -19.16 -15.43
C ALA A 144 1.29 -20.67 -15.64
N LYS A 145 2.54 -21.13 -15.50
CA LYS A 145 2.91 -22.56 -15.57
C LYS A 145 2.78 -23.27 -14.21
N GLY A 146 2.53 -22.53 -13.13
CA GLY A 146 2.38 -23.04 -11.78
C GLY A 146 3.65 -22.96 -10.92
N ASP A 147 4.77 -22.47 -11.45
CA ASP A 147 6.02 -22.31 -10.70
C ASP A 147 5.87 -21.22 -9.62
N GLU A 148 6.48 -21.41 -8.46
CA GLU A 148 6.45 -20.40 -7.40
C GLU A 148 7.26 -19.17 -7.77
N VAL A 149 6.72 -17.99 -7.46
CA VAL A 149 7.40 -16.70 -7.57
C VAL A 149 7.80 -16.25 -6.17
N ASP A 150 8.95 -15.59 -6.04
CA ASP A 150 9.41 -14.96 -4.80
C ASP A 150 8.61 -13.68 -4.50
N THR A 151 7.28 -13.80 -4.45
CA THR A 151 6.35 -12.72 -4.18
C THR A 151 5.14 -13.25 -3.44
N TRP A 152 4.71 -12.52 -2.41
CA TRP A 152 3.59 -12.88 -1.56
C TRP A 152 2.51 -11.82 -1.64
N LEU A 153 1.29 -12.22 -1.98
CA LEU A 153 0.09 -11.42 -1.86
C LEU A 153 -0.49 -11.60 -0.46
N VAL A 154 -0.70 -10.49 0.25
CA VAL A 154 -1.42 -10.45 1.52
C VAL A 154 -2.76 -9.79 1.27
N LEU A 155 -3.84 -10.45 1.69
CA LEU A 155 -5.21 -9.93 1.68
C LEU A 155 -5.72 -9.86 3.12
N GLY A 156 -6.42 -8.77 3.44
CA GLY A 156 -7.03 -8.59 4.76
C GLY A 156 -8.38 -7.89 4.68
N GLU A 157 -9.29 -8.31 5.54
CA GLU A 157 -10.56 -7.63 5.77
C GLU A 157 -10.32 -6.39 6.63
N VAL A 158 -10.86 -5.25 6.21
CA VAL A 158 -10.84 -4.03 7.00
C VAL A 158 -11.91 -4.14 8.09
N VAL A 159 -11.45 -4.24 9.34
CA VAL A 159 -12.31 -4.42 10.52
C VAL A 159 -12.48 -3.13 11.33
N GLY A 160 -11.64 -2.12 11.09
CA GLY A 160 -11.73 -0.80 11.71
C GLY A 160 -11.23 0.29 10.78
N VAL A 161 -11.84 1.48 10.85
CA VAL A 161 -11.49 2.63 10.01
C VAL A 161 -11.34 3.88 10.87
N HIS A 162 -10.19 4.54 10.74
CA HIS A 162 -9.90 5.85 11.34
C HIS A 162 -9.85 6.88 10.23
N ILE A 163 -10.58 7.98 10.38
CA ILE A 163 -10.56 9.12 9.44
C ILE A 163 -10.47 10.40 10.28
N ASP A 164 -9.51 11.26 9.96
CA ASP A 164 -9.50 12.63 10.43
C ASP A 164 -10.77 13.34 9.93
N THR A 165 -11.60 13.78 10.86
CA THR A 165 -12.86 14.46 10.58
C THR A 165 -12.72 15.68 9.68
N ALA A 166 -11.54 16.30 9.59
CA ALA A 166 -11.26 17.38 8.63
C ALA A 166 -11.39 16.94 7.16
N LEU A 167 -11.29 15.62 6.88
CA LEU A 167 -11.47 15.03 5.55
C LEU A 167 -12.94 14.70 5.24
N LEU A 168 -13.86 14.90 6.19
CA LEU A 168 -15.28 14.64 6.01
C LEU A 168 -16.04 15.96 5.76
N LYS A 169 -16.46 16.18 4.52
CA LYS A 169 -17.32 17.30 4.14
C LYS A 169 -18.77 16.82 4.12
N ASP A 170 -19.58 17.30 5.06
CA ASP A 170 -20.98 16.86 5.23
C ASP A 170 -21.12 15.33 5.37
N GLY A 171 -20.16 14.69 6.04
CA GLY A 171 -20.11 13.23 6.22
C GLY A 171 -19.56 12.46 5.01
N ILE A 172 -19.13 13.15 3.95
CA ILE A 172 -18.55 12.55 2.74
C ILE A 172 -17.04 12.71 2.77
N TYR A 173 -16.31 11.61 2.57
CA TYR A 173 -14.85 11.65 2.46
C TYR A 173 -14.41 12.43 1.22
N ASP A 174 -13.62 13.48 1.41
CA ASP A 174 -13.02 14.25 0.33
C ASP A 174 -11.64 13.72 -0.03
N THR A 175 -11.58 12.96 -1.13
CA THR A 175 -10.36 12.35 -1.65
C THR A 175 -9.22 13.34 -1.86
N VAL A 176 -9.52 14.56 -2.34
CA VAL A 176 -8.48 15.55 -2.68
C VAL A 176 -7.90 16.16 -1.40
N ALA A 177 -8.73 16.41 -0.38
CA ALA A 177 -8.30 16.97 0.90
C ALA A 177 -7.29 16.05 1.62
N GLY A 178 -7.37 14.73 1.41
CA GLY A 178 -6.43 13.76 1.97
C GLY A 178 -5.01 13.86 1.42
N LYS A 179 -4.78 14.58 0.30
CA LYS A 179 -3.48 14.76 -0.36
C LYS A 179 -2.63 13.47 -0.43
N PRO A 180 -3.18 12.34 -0.94
CA PRO A 180 -2.42 11.10 -1.04
C PRO A 180 -1.25 11.25 -2.00
N VAL A 181 -0.14 10.57 -1.70
CA VAL A 181 0.93 10.36 -2.67
C VAL A 181 0.78 9.00 -3.34
N LEU A 182 1.02 8.98 -4.65
CA LEU A 182 0.90 7.80 -5.50
C LEU A 182 2.26 7.51 -6.14
N ARG A 183 2.67 6.23 -6.18
CA ARG A 183 3.96 5.83 -6.75
C ARG A 183 3.88 5.77 -8.29
N GLY A 184 4.83 6.42 -8.95
CA GLY A 184 5.02 6.39 -10.39
C GLY A 184 5.84 5.21 -10.90
N GLY A 185 6.36 5.39 -12.12
CA GLY A 185 7.17 4.40 -12.84
C GLY A 185 8.68 4.61 -12.75
N GLY A 186 9.13 5.86 -12.65
CA GLY A 186 10.54 6.21 -12.58
C GLY A 186 11.23 5.87 -11.25
N PRO A 187 12.55 6.09 -11.17
CA PRO A 187 13.36 5.75 -10.00
C PRO A 187 12.88 6.39 -8.70
N GLY A 188 12.22 7.55 -8.79
CA GLY A 188 11.69 8.29 -7.64
C GLY A 188 10.40 9.05 -7.93
N ASP A 189 9.65 8.68 -8.98
CA ASP A 189 8.47 9.45 -9.37
C ASP A 189 7.33 9.22 -8.36
N TYR A 190 6.78 10.33 -7.86
CA TYR A 190 5.54 10.35 -7.09
C TYR A 190 4.58 11.37 -7.71
N PHE A 191 3.29 11.06 -7.62
CA PHE A 191 2.22 11.92 -8.10
C PHE A 191 1.28 12.26 -6.94
N THR A 192 0.71 13.46 -6.99
CA THR A 192 -0.39 13.89 -6.14
C THR A 192 -1.67 13.97 -6.96
N ILE A 193 -2.82 14.04 -6.28
CA ILE A 193 -4.10 14.37 -6.91
C ILE A 193 -4.52 15.79 -6.52
N SER A 194 -5.19 16.49 -7.43
CA SER A 194 -5.66 17.85 -7.20
C SER A 194 -7.08 18.05 -7.71
N GLU A 195 -7.77 19.07 -7.19
CA GLU A 195 -9.10 19.42 -7.65
C GLU A 195 -9.10 19.80 -9.15
N ALA A 196 -8.03 20.42 -9.63
CA ALA A 196 -7.87 20.79 -11.04
C ALA A 196 -7.85 19.58 -12.00
N GLN A 197 -7.58 18.37 -11.49
CA GLN A 197 -7.57 17.13 -12.26
C GLN A 197 -8.86 16.31 -12.09
N ARG A 198 -9.79 16.74 -11.22
CA ARG A 198 -11.04 16.04 -10.98
C ARG A 198 -12.00 16.25 -12.16
N PHE A 199 -12.55 15.16 -12.67
CA PHE A 199 -13.73 15.15 -13.54
C PHE A 199 -14.72 14.13 -13.00
N VAL A 200 -16.01 14.39 -13.22
CA VAL A 200 -17.09 13.52 -12.73
C VAL A 200 -17.63 12.69 -13.89
N MET A 201 -17.73 11.38 -13.67
CA MET A 201 -18.31 10.45 -14.62
C MET A 201 -19.27 9.51 -13.88
N PHE A 202 -20.52 9.46 -14.33
CA PHE A 202 -21.54 8.59 -13.75
C PHE A 202 -21.59 7.26 -14.50
N ARG A 203 -21.92 6.18 -13.79
CA ARG A 203 -22.18 4.89 -14.41
C ARG A 203 -23.38 5.03 -15.37
N PRO A 204 -23.28 4.58 -16.63
CA PRO A 204 -24.42 4.61 -17.53
C PRO A 204 -25.62 3.87 -16.93
N GLN A 205 -26.81 4.43 -17.08
CA GLN A 205 -28.05 3.74 -16.78
C GLN A 205 -28.35 2.79 -17.94
N GLY A 206 -28.60 1.52 -17.63
CA GLY A 206 -29.02 0.47 -18.56
C GLY A 206 -30.09 -0.39 -17.90
#